data_AF-A0A6A4KR11-F1
#
_entry.id   AF-A0A6A4KR11-F1
#
_cell.length_a   1.000
_cell.length_b   1.000
_cell.length_c   1.000
_cell.angle_alpha   90.00
_cell.angle_beta   90.00
_cell.angle_gamma   90.00
#
_symmetry.space_group_name_H-M   'P 1'
#
loop_
_entity.id
_entity.type
_entity.pdbx_description
1 polymer ?
#
loop_
_entity_poly.entity_id
_entity_poly.type
_entity_poly.pdbx_seq_one_letter_code
_entity_poly.pdbx_strand_id
1 'polypeptide(L)'
;MSLMVKAAGQKSTYLAARIQTRIHRLIEDQGAVLIPGCYDALSAAIVEKTGFTAGFISGSALSASLLGKPDIGLLTQPEMAETARSVCAAAPLIPFIADAGKPLFMYIFTEHISKMCHIYGMFTLITDTGGGNALNVQRTIKDLIAAGAAGCFLEDQAWPKKCGRTLLNTTS
;
A
#
# COMPACT_ATOMS: atom_id res chain seq x y z
N MET A 1 -23.01 -49.09 20.32
CA MET A 1 -21.89 -49.20 19.38
C MET A 1 -21.92 -47.98 18.48
N SER A 2 -20.87 -47.15 18.55
CA SER A 2 -20.39 -46.14 17.58
C SER A 2 -21.37 -45.16 16.93
N LEU A 3 -21.09 -43.86 16.78
CA LEU A 3 -20.00 -42.98 17.18
C LEU A 3 -20.52 -41.57 16.86
N MET A 4 -20.58 -40.68 17.85
CA MET A 4 -20.61 -39.24 17.62
C MET A 4 -19.28 -38.85 16.98
N VAL A 5 -19.30 -38.23 15.80
CA VAL A 5 -18.21 -37.37 15.35
C VAL A 5 -18.75 -35.95 15.26
N LYS A 6 -18.64 -35.24 16.39
CA LYS A 6 -18.63 -33.78 16.44
C LYS A 6 -17.41 -33.34 15.63
N ALA A 7 -17.61 -32.86 14.40
CA ALA A 7 -16.59 -32.09 13.71
C ALA A 7 -16.43 -30.76 14.46
N ALA A 8 -15.58 -30.76 15.48
CA ALA A 8 -15.07 -29.55 16.08
C ALA A 8 -14.29 -28.81 14.98
N GLY A 9 -14.89 -27.78 14.40
CA GLY A 9 -14.19 -26.83 13.55
C GLY A 9 -12.99 -26.31 14.34
N GLN A 10 -11.79 -26.69 13.90
CA GLN A 10 -10.54 -26.16 14.41
C GLN A 10 -10.56 -24.64 14.21
N LYS A 11 -10.94 -23.90 15.24
CA LYS A 11 -10.63 -22.48 15.34
C LYS A 11 -9.12 -22.41 15.37
N SER A 12 -8.55 -21.93 14.27
CA SER A 12 -7.11 -21.73 14.10
C SER A 12 -6.61 -20.78 15.19
N THR A 13 -6.08 -21.35 16.27
CA THR A 13 -5.48 -20.67 17.41
C THR A 13 -4.09 -20.14 17.04
N TYR A 14 -4.05 -19.17 16.13
CA TYR A 14 -2.91 -18.28 16.04
C TYR A 14 -3.28 -17.02 16.81
N LEU A 15 -2.82 -16.95 18.06
CA LEU A 15 -2.71 -15.70 18.79
C LEU A 15 -1.65 -14.86 18.03
N ALA A 16 -2.07 -14.18 16.97
CA ALA A 16 -1.22 -13.25 16.23
C ALA A 16 -0.82 -12.15 17.21
N ALA A 17 0.41 -12.21 17.73
CA ALA A 17 0.98 -11.07 18.45
C ALA A 17 0.84 -9.85 17.53
N ARG A 18 0.05 -8.84 17.93
CA ARG A 18 -0.12 -7.59 17.17
C ARG A 18 1.25 -6.94 17.04
N ILE A 19 1.93 -7.13 15.91
CA ILE A 19 3.13 -6.35 15.58
C ILE A 19 2.65 -4.93 15.28
N GLN A 20 3.06 -4.00 16.12
CA GLN A 20 2.64 -2.61 16.07
C GLN A 20 3.64 -1.82 15.22
N THR A 21 3.29 -1.52 13.96
CA THR A 21 4.09 -0.64 13.09
C THR A 21 3.96 0.82 13.54
N ARG A 22 4.83 1.71 13.03
CA ARG A 22 4.75 3.16 13.31
C ARG A 22 3.36 3.72 12.99
N ILE A 23 2.76 3.31 11.87
CA ILE A 23 1.41 3.75 11.49
C ILE A 23 0.33 3.18 12.43
N HIS A 24 0.42 1.92 12.86
CA HIS A 24 -0.54 1.37 13.83
C HIS A 24 -0.55 2.17 15.13
N ARG A 25 0.62 2.55 15.64
CA ARG A 25 0.73 3.43 16.83
C ARG A 25 0.10 4.79 16.59
N LEU A 26 0.40 5.42 15.45
CA LEU A 26 -0.17 6.72 15.10
C LEU A 26 -1.71 6.69 15.06
N ILE A 27 -2.30 5.64 14.47
CA ILE A 27 -3.76 5.48 14.41
C ILE A 27 -4.34 5.21 15.80
N GLU A 28 -3.68 4.40 16.63
CA GLU A 28 -4.14 4.12 17.99
C GLU A 28 -4.07 5.36 18.88
N ASP A 29 -3.02 6.19 18.73
CA ASP A 29 -2.80 7.39 19.53
C ASP A 29 -3.69 8.57 19.07
N GLN A 30 -3.89 8.74 17.76
CA GLN A 30 -4.55 9.93 17.18
C GLN A 30 -5.96 9.65 16.67
N GLY A 31 -6.35 8.38 16.54
CA GLY A 31 -7.61 7.94 15.94
C GLY A 31 -7.64 8.12 14.41
N ALA A 32 -7.65 9.37 13.95
CA ALA A 32 -7.61 9.72 12.54
C ALA A 32 -6.31 10.46 12.22
N VAL A 33 -5.50 9.91 11.32
CA VAL A 33 -4.22 10.49 10.90
C VAL A 33 -4.39 11.14 9.53
N LEU A 34 -4.08 12.42 9.44
CA LEU A 34 -4.06 13.14 8.16
C LEU A 34 -2.75 12.84 7.43
N ILE A 35 -2.85 12.33 6.20
CA ILE A 35 -1.70 11.88 5.41
C ILE A 35 -1.66 12.66 4.08
N PRO A 36 -0.85 13.73 3.96
CA PRO A 36 -0.71 14.47 2.71
C PRO A 36 -0.02 13.64 1.62
N GLY A 37 -0.48 13.83 0.39
CA GLY A 37 0.11 13.23 -0.80
C GLY A 37 1.37 13.96 -1.27
N CYS A 38 2.40 13.21 -1.62
CA CYS A 38 3.66 13.66 -2.20
C CYS A 38 4.02 12.79 -3.41
N TYR A 39 4.93 13.26 -4.25
CA TYR A 39 5.37 12.57 -5.47
C TYR A 39 6.84 12.81 -5.80
N ASP A 40 7.57 13.57 -4.97
CA ASP A 40 9.00 13.81 -5.09
C ASP A 40 9.65 14.07 -3.71
N ALA A 41 10.98 14.14 -3.67
CA ALA A 41 11.74 14.37 -2.45
C ALA A 41 11.46 15.75 -1.80
N LEU A 42 11.19 16.78 -2.61
CA LEU A 42 10.95 18.13 -2.11
C LEU A 42 9.61 18.21 -1.37
N SER A 43 8.53 17.69 -1.97
CA SER A 43 7.21 17.62 -1.35
C SER A 43 7.25 16.77 -0.08
N ALA A 44 8.02 15.67 -0.06
CA ALA A 44 8.22 14.87 1.14
C ALA A 44 8.90 15.66 2.27
N ALA A 45 9.97 16.40 1.97
CA ALA A 45 10.65 17.24 2.96
C ALA A 45 9.75 18.37 3.48
N ILE A 46 8.86 18.92 2.64
CA ILE A 46 7.86 19.91 3.06
C ILE A 46 6.83 19.29 4.00
N VAL A 47 6.34 18.07 3.70
CA VAL A 47 5.40 17.34 4.56
C VAL A 47 6.00 17.10 5.94
N GLU A 48 7.26 16.66 6.02
CA GLU A 48 7.94 16.46 7.30
C GLU A 48 8.09 17.78 8.07
N LYS A 49 8.56 18.85 7.41
CA LYS A 49 8.78 20.17 8.04
C LYS A 49 7.51 20.86 8.51
N THR A 50 6.37 20.54 7.93
CA THR A 50 5.07 21.11 8.31
C THR A 50 4.45 20.41 9.51
N GLY A 51 5.10 19.36 10.04
CA GLY A 51 4.69 18.69 11.28
C GLY A 51 3.66 17.58 11.08
N PHE A 52 3.43 17.11 9.85
CA PHE A 52 2.63 15.91 9.62
C PHE A 52 3.34 14.68 10.19
N THR A 53 2.55 13.72 10.65
CA THR A 53 3.06 12.51 11.31
C THR A 53 3.20 11.32 10.37
N ALA A 54 2.73 11.44 9.13
CA ALA A 54 2.88 10.45 8.07
C ALA A 54 2.73 11.13 6.70
N GLY A 55 3.22 10.48 5.64
CA GLY A 55 3.06 10.93 4.26
C GLY A 55 2.56 9.82 3.33
N PHE A 56 2.01 10.20 2.18
CA PHE A 56 1.51 9.28 1.16
C PHE A 56 2.20 9.53 -0.18
N ILE A 57 2.65 8.49 -0.87
CA ILE A 57 3.25 8.59 -2.19
C ILE A 57 2.16 8.29 -3.22
N SER A 58 1.73 9.33 -3.93
CA SER A 58 0.59 9.24 -4.85
C SER A 58 1.04 8.75 -6.23
N GLY A 59 0.47 7.61 -6.68
CA GLY A 59 0.72 7.08 -8.03
C GLY A 59 0.16 7.98 -9.13
N SER A 60 -1.00 8.60 -8.90
CA SER A 60 -1.60 9.52 -9.88
C SER A 60 -0.81 10.82 -10.03
N ALA A 61 -0.35 11.41 -8.93
CA ALA A 61 0.50 12.60 -8.97
C ALA A 61 1.86 12.27 -9.58
N LEU A 62 2.42 11.09 -9.29
CA LEU A 62 3.66 10.65 -9.91
C LEU A 62 3.49 10.42 -11.42
N SER A 63 2.39 9.78 -11.87
CA SER A 63 2.10 9.62 -13.29
C SER A 63 1.98 10.97 -14.01
N ALA A 64 1.32 11.95 -13.40
CA ALA A 64 1.19 13.28 -13.96
C ALA A 64 2.55 14.01 -14.03
N SER A 65 3.31 14.01 -12.94
CA SER A 65 4.54 14.78 -12.81
C SER A 65 5.75 14.14 -13.53
N LEU A 66 5.91 12.83 -13.43
CA LEU A 66 7.06 12.10 -14.02
C LEU A 66 6.83 11.77 -15.49
N LEU A 67 5.63 11.30 -15.85
CA LEU A 67 5.34 10.81 -17.20
C LEU A 67 4.60 11.83 -18.07
N GLY A 68 4.00 12.87 -17.48
CA GLY A 68 3.09 13.77 -18.20
C GLY A 68 1.83 13.05 -18.70
N LYS A 69 1.44 11.94 -18.05
CA LYS A 69 0.39 11.03 -18.53
C LYS A 69 -0.70 10.81 -17.49
N PRO A 70 -1.95 10.55 -17.93
CA PRO A 70 -3.04 10.21 -17.03
C PRO A 70 -2.77 8.90 -16.29
N ASP A 71 -3.30 8.78 -15.08
CA ASP A 71 -3.18 7.59 -14.24
C ASP A 71 -4.08 6.46 -14.73
N ILE A 72 -3.60 5.78 -15.79
CA ILE A 72 -4.25 4.63 -16.40
C ILE A 72 -3.39 3.36 -16.27
N GLY A 73 -2.47 3.34 -15.30
CA GLY A 73 -1.60 2.20 -15.04
C GLY A 73 -0.32 2.17 -15.90
N LEU A 74 0.08 3.30 -16.49
CA LEU A 74 1.32 3.40 -17.28
C LEU A 74 2.58 3.51 -16.42
N LEU A 75 2.46 4.07 -15.22
CA LEU A 75 3.54 4.10 -14.25
C LEU A 75 3.98 2.66 -13.95
N THR A 76 5.27 2.39 -13.89
CA THR A 76 5.88 1.07 -13.66
C THR A 76 6.27 0.86 -12.19
N GLN A 77 6.38 -0.39 -11.75
CA GLN A 77 6.69 -0.70 -10.35
C GLN A 77 8.08 -0.19 -9.95
N PRO A 78 9.12 -0.32 -10.79
CA PRO A 78 10.43 0.26 -10.49
C PRO A 78 10.39 1.78 -10.34
N GLU A 79 9.64 2.50 -11.16
CA GLU A 79 9.49 3.96 -11.03
C GLU A 79 8.90 4.36 -9.67
N MET A 80 7.86 3.67 -9.23
CA MET A 80 7.28 3.90 -7.89
C MET A 80 8.28 3.57 -6.77
N ALA A 81 9.02 2.47 -6.87
CA ALA A 81 10.01 2.09 -5.87
C ALA A 81 11.19 3.09 -5.81
N GLU A 82 11.62 3.61 -6.96
CA GLU A 82 12.68 4.62 -7.03
C GLU A 82 12.24 5.95 -6.41
N THR A 83 11.02 6.40 -6.73
CA THR A 83 10.43 7.57 -6.09
C THR A 83 10.28 7.35 -4.59
N ALA A 84 9.81 6.17 -4.17
CA ALA A 84 9.67 5.83 -2.77
C ALA A 84 11.00 5.92 -2.02
N ARG A 85 12.09 5.45 -2.63
CA ARG A 85 13.43 5.53 -2.04
C ARG A 85 13.86 6.98 -1.85
N SER A 86 13.65 7.81 -2.86
CA SER A 86 13.99 9.24 -2.82
C SER A 86 13.17 10.00 -1.78
N VAL A 87 11.86 9.73 -1.70
CA VAL A 87 10.93 10.31 -0.73
C VAL A 87 11.29 9.92 0.69
N CYS A 88 11.48 8.62 0.96
CA CYS A 88 11.80 8.12 2.29
C CYS A 88 13.19 8.61 2.77
N ALA A 89 14.15 8.77 1.85
CA ALA A 89 15.45 9.34 2.16
C ALA A 89 15.38 10.84 2.49
N ALA A 90 14.47 11.59 1.86
CA ALA A 90 14.32 13.03 2.06
C ALA A 90 13.58 13.40 3.35
N ALA A 91 12.75 12.49 3.88
CA ALA A 91 11.94 12.70 5.08
C ALA A 91 11.98 11.44 5.98
N PRO A 92 13.12 11.14 6.61
CA PRO A 92 13.32 9.88 7.34
C PRO A 92 12.57 9.80 8.68
N LEU A 93 12.07 10.92 9.22
CA LEU A 93 11.44 10.96 10.54
C LEU A 93 10.01 10.46 10.52
N ILE A 94 9.35 10.53 9.37
CA ILE A 94 7.93 10.16 9.23
C ILE A 94 7.75 8.91 8.35
N PRO A 95 6.78 8.04 8.66
CA PRO A 95 6.43 6.90 7.81
C PRO A 95 5.71 7.34 6.53
N PHE A 96 6.10 6.76 5.39
CA PHE A 96 5.40 6.93 4.12
C PHE A 96 4.63 5.67 3.71
N ILE A 97 3.41 5.86 3.21
CA ILE A 97 2.60 4.81 2.57
C ILE A 97 2.66 5.05 1.06
N ALA A 98 2.97 4.03 0.26
CA ALA A 98 3.05 4.18 -1.20
C ALA A 98 1.82 3.62 -1.93
N ASP A 99 1.42 4.26 -3.02
CA ASP A 99 0.46 3.66 -3.97
C ASP A 99 1.10 2.51 -4.75
N ALA A 100 0.55 1.31 -4.63
CA ALA A 100 0.96 0.13 -5.38
C ALA A 100 -0.17 -0.43 -6.28
N GLY A 101 -1.25 0.34 -6.49
CA GLY A 101 -2.40 -0.08 -7.28
C GLY A 101 -2.09 -0.17 -8.77
N LYS A 102 -1.90 -1.40 -9.29
CA LYS A 102 -1.84 -1.70 -10.73
C LYS A 102 -2.66 -2.97 -11.01
N PRO A 103 -3.32 -3.08 -12.17
CA PRO A 103 -4.36 -4.08 -12.41
C PRO A 103 -3.76 -5.49 -12.66
N LEU A 104 -4.34 -6.64 -12.23
CA LEU A 104 -5.54 -7.34 -12.72
C LEU A 104 -5.97 -8.51 -11.78
N PHE A 105 -7.23 -8.95 -11.86
CA PHE A 105 -7.85 -10.25 -11.48
C PHE A 105 -7.11 -11.13 -10.46
N MET A 106 -7.37 -10.96 -9.16
CA MET A 106 -6.92 -11.94 -8.16
C MET A 106 -7.92 -12.12 -7.01
N TYR A 107 -8.74 -13.16 -7.12
CA TYR A 107 -9.16 -13.94 -5.96
C TYR A 107 -7.98 -14.85 -5.60
N ILE A 108 -7.68 -15.00 -4.31
CA ILE A 108 -6.67 -15.90 -3.72
C ILE A 108 -5.29 -15.22 -3.54
N PHE A 109 -4.88 -15.01 -2.27
CA PHE A 109 -3.52 -14.77 -1.72
C PHE A 109 -3.35 -13.60 -0.73
N THR A 110 -4.42 -12.92 -0.31
CA THR A 110 -4.43 -11.87 0.73
C THR A 110 -3.66 -12.27 2.01
N GLU A 111 -3.79 -13.52 2.44
CA GLU A 111 -3.15 -14.07 3.64
C GLU A 111 -1.61 -14.12 3.58
N HIS A 112 -1.03 -14.47 2.43
CA HIS A 112 0.44 -14.58 2.30
C HIS A 112 1.11 -13.21 2.24
N ILE A 113 0.48 -12.26 1.54
CA ILE A 113 0.93 -10.88 1.45
C ILE A 113 0.88 -10.23 2.83
N SER A 114 -0.24 -10.39 3.54
CA SER A 114 -0.38 -9.91 4.91
C SER A 114 0.71 -10.50 5.81
N LYS A 115 1.01 -11.81 5.73
CA LYS A 115 2.09 -12.43 6.50
C LYS A 115 3.48 -11.88 6.15
N MET A 116 3.78 -11.64 4.88
CA MET A 116 5.05 -11.03 4.48
C MET A 116 5.19 -9.61 5.06
N CYS A 117 4.18 -8.77 4.91
CA CYS A 117 4.20 -7.42 5.44
C CYS A 117 4.28 -7.40 6.98
N HIS A 118 3.63 -8.37 7.65
CA HIS A 118 3.77 -8.61 9.09
C HIS A 118 5.21 -8.97 9.51
N ILE A 119 5.90 -9.83 8.76
CA ILE A 119 7.30 -10.22 9.07
C ILE A 119 8.26 -9.03 8.95
N TYR A 120 8.03 -8.11 8.00
CA TYR A 120 8.92 -6.99 7.73
C TYR A 120 8.54 -5.67 8.45
N GLY A 121 7.50 -5.68 9.30
CA GLY A 121 7.08 -4.48 10.04
C GLY A 121 6.49 -3.38 9.16
N MET A 122 5.93 -3.74 8.00
CA MET A 122 5.28 -2.82 7.05
C MET A 122 3.77 -2.80 7.26
N PHE A 123 3.18 -1.61 7.37
CA PHE A 123 1.75 -1.36 7.45
C PHE A 123 1.11 -1.47 6.07
N THR A 124 0.49 -2.59 5.75
CA THR A 124 -0.24 -2.71 4.48
C THR A 124 -1.71 -2.39 4.70
N LEU A 125 -2.18 -1.31 4.10
CA LEU A 125 -3.61 -1.14 3.84
C LEU A 125 -3.91 -1.90 2.55
N ILE A 126 -4.31 -3.15 2.72
CA ILE A 126 -4.74 -3.99 1.60
C ILE A 126 -6.10 -3.47 1.15
N THR A 127 -6.12 -2.79 0.00
CA THR A 127 -7.34 -2.59 -0.79
C THR A 127 -7.21 -3.26 -2.16
N ASP A 128 -6.58 -4.45 -2.17
CA ASP A 128 -6.37 -5.45 -3.25
C ASP A 128 -5.70 -5.00 -4.56
N THR A 129 -4.98 -5.85 -5.29
CA THR A 129 -4.24 -5.57 -6.56
C THR A 129 -2.92 -4.80 -6.48
N GLY A 130 -1.83 -5.58 -6.53
CA GLY A 130 -0.50 -5.12 -6.85
C GLY A 130 -0.06 -5.63 -8.22
N GLY A 131 0.37 -4.74 -9.10
CA GLY A 131 1.37 -5.09 -10.13
C GLY A 131 1.06 -6.17 -11.19
N GLY A 132 -0.15 -6.73 -11.26
CA GLY A 132 -0.46 -7.90 -12.10
C GLY A 132 -0.60 -9.18 -11.28
N ASN A 133 0.24 -10.19 -11.51
CA ASN A 133 0.16 -11.48 -10.82
C ASN A 133 0.76 -11.43 -9.39
N ALA A 134 0.52 -12.48 -8.59
CA ALA A 134 1.03 -12.57 -7.21
C ALA A 134 2.55 -12.39 -7.07
N LEU A 135 3.35 -12.83 -8.03
CA LEU A 135 4.81 -12.66 -7.99
C LEU A 135 5.19 -11.18 -8.20
N ASN A 136 4.47 -10.49 -9.07
CA ASN A 136 4.65 -9.06 -9.29
C ASN A 136 4.23 -8.25 -8.05
N VAL A 137 3.13 -8.64 -7.38
CA VAL A 137 2.76 -8.05 -6.08
C VAL A 137 3.89 -8.23 -5.08
N GLN A 138 4.36 -9.48 -4.92
CA GLN A 138 5.40 -9.82 -3.97
C GLN A 138 6.70 -9.05 -4.23
N ARG A 139 7.10 -8.93 -5.50
CA ARG A 139 8.24 -8.12 -5.92
C ARG A 139 8.04 -6.65 -5.59
N THR A 140 6.88 -6.08 -5.93
CA THR A 140 6.54 -4.68 -5.61
C THR A 140 6.67 -4.40 -4.13
N ILE A 141 6.12 -5.29 -3.30
CA ILE A 141 6.18 -5.19 -1.85
C ILE A 141 7.62 -5.22 -1.36
N LYS A 142 8.44 -6.16 -1.85
CA LYS A 142 9.87 -6.23 -1.50
C LYS A 142 10.61 -4.96 -1.90
N ASP A 143 10.34 -4.44 -3.09
CA ASP A 143 10.99 -3.23 -3.61
C ASP A 143 10.59 -1.99 -2.78
N LEU A 144 9.33 -1.90 -2.36
CA LEU A 144 8.83 -0.82 -1.49
C LEU A 144 9.40 -0.91 -0.06
N ILE A 145 9.48 -2.13 0.51
CA ILE A 145 10.14 -2.35 1.81
C ILE A 145 11.61 -1.93 1.72
N ALA A 146 12.32 -2.36 0.68
CA ALA A 146 13.71 -2.01 0.47
C ALA A 146 13.91 -0.50 0.21
N ALA A 147 12.89 0.18 -0.33
CA ALA A 147 12.87 1.63 -0.49
C ALA A 147 12.59 2.39 0.82
N GLY A 148 12.21 1.70 1.90
CA GLY A 148 11.92 2.31 3.21
C GLY A 148 10.46 2.70 3.42
N ALA A 149 9.55 2.28 2.53
CA ALA A 149 8.13 2.54 2.70
C ALA A 149 7.63 1.86 3.98
N ALA A 150 6.90 2.61 4.80
CA ALA A 150 6.25 2.09 6.00
C ALA A 150 4.95 1.36 5.66
N GLY A 151 4.42 1.51 4.44
CA GLY A 151 3.21 0.86 3.99
C GLY A 151 2.94 0.99 2.50
N CYS A 152 1.91 0.30 2.02
CA CYS A 152 1.39 0.52 0.68
C CYS A 152 -0.13 0.31 0.57
N PHE A 153 -0.76 1.01 -0.38
CA PHE A 153 -2.10 0.72 -0.88
C PHE A 153 -2.02 -0.21 -2.08
N LEU A 154 -2.91 -1.19 -2.13
CA LEU A 154 -3.21 -1.97 -3.33
C LEU A 154 -4.61 -1.53 -3.79
N GLU A 155 -4.93 -1.41 -5.08
CA GLU A 155 -6.31 -1.06 -5.54
C GLU A 155 -7.00 -2.10 -6.45
N ASP A 156 -8.18 -2.61 -6.07
CA ASP A 156 -9.09 -3.49 -6.86
C ASP A 156 -9.44 -2.88 -8.23
N GLN A 157 -8.60 -3.14 -9.23
CA GLN A 157 -8.88 -2.72 -10.61
C GLN A 157 -8.45 -3.78 -11.64
N ALA A 158 -9.32 -4.04 -12.61
CA ALA A 158 -8.96 -4.72 -13.84
C ALA A 158 -8.35 -3.74 -14.84
N TRP A 159 -7.53 -4.24 -15.77
CA TRP A 159 -6.86 -3.42 -16.78
C TRP A 159 -7.91 -2.99 -17.81
N PRO A 160 -7.90 -1.73 -18.27
CA PRO A 160 -7.01 -0.63 -17.86
C PRO A 160 -7.38 -0.01 -16.49
N LYS A 161 -6.36 0.35 -15.68
CA LYS A 161 -6.54 1.10 -14.42
C LYS A 161 -7.27 2.42 -14.72
N LYS A 162 -8.12 2.85 -13.80
CA LYS A 162 -8.85 4.11 -13.79
C LYS A 162 -8.54 4.84 -12.49
N CYS A 163 -8.27 6.13 -12.55
CA CYS A 163 -8.25 6.94 -11.33
C CYS A 163 -9.66 6.94 -10.69
N GLY A 164 -9.76 6.83 -9.37
CA GLY A 164 -11.05 6.88 -8.66
C GLY A 164 -11.86 8.17 -8.88
N ARG A 165 -11.21 9.23 -9.41
CA ARG A 165 -11.85 10.51 -9.76
C ARG A 165 -12.50 10.52 -11.15
N THR A 166 -12.25 9.54 -12.01
CA THR A 166 -12.71 9.52 -13.41
C THR A 166 -14.17 9.06 -13.57
N LEU A 167 -14.90 8.75 -12.49
CA LEU A 167 -16.30 8.27 -12.54
C LEU A 167 -17.39 9.36 -12.43
N LEU A 168 -17.06 10.64 -12.50
CA LEU A 168 -18.06 11.72 -12.37
C LEU A 168 -18.76 12.14 -13.68
N ASN A 169 -18.82 11.30 -14.71
CA ASN A 169 -19.64 11.66 -15.88
C ASN A 169 -20.17 10.47 -16.69
N THR A 170 -21.26 9.85 -16.23
CA THR A 170 -22.21 9.12 -17.10
C THR A 170 -23.63 9.15 -16.50
N THR A 171 -24.29 10.31 -16.53
CA THR A 171 -25.75 10.40 -16.70
C THR A 171 -26.05 11.69 -17.45
N SER A 172 -26.06 11.57 -18.77
CA SER A 172 -26.93 12.37 -19.64
C SER A 172 -28.26 11.63 -19.76
#